data_AF-A0A1R1D949-F1
#
_entry.id   AF-A0A1R1D949-F1
#
_cell.length_a   1.000
_cell.length_b   1.000
_cell.length_c   1.000
_cell.angle_alpha   90.00
_cell.angle_beta   90.00
_cell.angle_gamma   90.00
#
_symmetry.space_group_name_H-M   'P 1'
#
loop_
_entity.id
_entity.type
_entity.pdbx_description
1 polymer ?
#
loop_
_entity_poly.entity_id
_entity_poly.type
_entity_poly.pdbx_seq_one_letter_code
_entity_poly.pdbx_strand_id
1 'polypeptide(L)'
;MISQKAINKVIAFPSRGRAKIGVFAIVNCINKKVFIGSGDLQRRKTTNWSLLRAGKHHNQKLQKEWNEFKEEHFKFVTLFEASSSDDMEFLNDCEAYWISLTNAAELQHGYNTYKKTPTKRDFILRIEPM
;
A
#
# COMPACT_ATOMS: atom_id res chain seq x y z
N MET A 1 18.72 14.84 43.46
CA MET A 1 17.55 14.31 42.73
C MET A 1 16.88 15.51 42.08
N ILE A 2 16.75 15.70 40.76
CA ILE A 2 17.06 14.97 39.53
C ILE A 2 17.66 16.03 38.59
N SER A 3 18.80 15.76 37.95
CA SER A 3 19.48 16.74 37.08
C SER A 3 18.78 16.81 35.71
N GLN A 4 18.61 18.04 35.23
CA GLN A 4 18.02 18.48 33.95
C GLN A 4 18.83 18.01 32.71
N LYS A 5 19.29 16.75 32.70
CA LYS A 5 20.16 16.17 31.68
C LYS A 5 19.44 15.06 30.91
N ALA A 6 18.29 15.41 30.34
CA ALA A 6 17.66 14.69 29.23
C ALA A 6 17.02 15.68 28.23
N ILE A 7 17.59 16.89 28.16
CA ILE A 7 17.21 17.92 27.19
C ILE A 7 17.75 17.51 25.82
N ASN A 8 16.81 17.24 24.90
CA ASN A 8 16.93 17.39 23.45
C ASN A 8 18.15 16.75 22.78
N LYS A 9 18.01 15.46 22.45
CA LYS A 9 18.66 14.91 21.25
C LYS A 9 17.61 14.46 20.22
N VAL A 10 16.59 15.28 20.01
CA VAL A 10 15.84 15.28 18.75
C VAL A 10 16.67 16.12 17.79
N ILE A 11 17.69 15.50 17.19
CA ILE A 11 18.33 16.05 16.01
C ILE A 11 17.28 15.93 14.91
N ALA A 12 16.48 16.99 14.75
CA ALA A 12 15.64 17.18 13.60
C ALA A 12 16.55 17.26 12.38
N PHE A 13 16.72 16.14 11.69
CA PHE A 13 17.27 16.15 10.34
C PHE A 13 16.22 16.81 9.45
N PRO A 14 16.55 17.87 8.70
CA PRO A 14 15.66 18.38 7.67
C PRO A 14 15.54 17.28 6.61
N SER A 15 14.46 16.49 6.64
CA SER A 15 14.22 15.50 5.60
C SER A 15 13.80 16.24 4.34
N ARG A 16 14.76 16.48 3.44
CA ARG A 16 14.48 16.60 2.00
C ARG A 16 13.44 15.52 1.66
N GLY A 17 12.30 15.94 1.09
CA GLY A 17 11.06 15.16 1.03
C GLY A 17 11.27 13.65 0.90
N ARG A 18 11.14 12.93 2.03
CA ARG A 18 11.26 11.47 2.03
C ARG A 18 10.12 10.88 1.21
N ALA A 19 10.46 9.96 0.32
CA ALA A 19 9.49 9.10 -0.31
C ALA A 19 8.61 8.43 0.75
N LYS A 20 7.29 8.58 0.61
CA LYS A 20 6.31 7.98 1.52
C LYS A 20 6.21 6.49 1.21
N ILE A 21 6.72 5.64 2.10
CA ILE A 21 6.57 4.18 2.03
C ILE A 21 5.22 3.82 2.66
N GLY A 22 4.53 2.82 2.14
CA GLY A 22 3.24 2.41 2.67
C GLY A 22 2.62 1.19 1.98
N VAL A 23 1.35 0.97 2.26
CA VAL A 23 0.49 -0.03 1.60
C VAL A 23 -0.57 0.71 0.78
N PHE A 24 -0.87 0.20 -0.41
CA PHE A 24 -1.83 0.78 -1.33
C PHE A 24 -2.76 -0.28 -1.94
N ALA A 25 -3.87 0.20 -2.50
CA ALA A 25 -4.74 -0.56 -3.37
C ALA A 25 -4.83 0.09 -4.77
N ILE A 26 -4.92 -0.76 -5.79
CA ILE A 26 -5.50 -0.40 -7.09
C ILE A 26 -6.91 -0.97 -7.11
N VAL A 27 -7.92 -0.09 -7.16
CA VAL A 27 -9.33 -0.45 -7.06
C VAL A 27 -9.99 -0.31 -8.42
N ASN A 28 -10.58 -1.38 -8.93
CA ASN A 28 -11.51 -1.31 -10.06
C ASN A 28 -12.87 -0.82 -9.55
N CYS A 29 -13.28 0.37 -9.97
CA CYS A 29 -14.49 1.04 -9.50
C CYS A 29 -15.78 0.42 -10.06
N ILE A 30 -15.71 -0.37 -11.13
CA ILE A 30 -16.85 -1.07 -11.74
C ILE A 30 -17.23 -2.29 -10.91
N ASN A 31 -16.29 -3.21 -10.68
CA ASN A 31 -16.57 -4.50 -10.04
C ASN A 31 -16.04 -4.62 -8.60
N LYS A 32 -15.43 -3.54 -8.08
CA LYS A 32 -14.87 -3.43 -6.72
C LYS A 32 -13.69 -4.37 -6.42
N LYS A 33 -13.11 -5.02 -7.43
CA LYS A 33 -11.90 -5.84 -7.24
C LYS A 33 -10.70 -4.98 -6.88
N VAL A 34 -9.81 -5.52 -6.06
CA VAL A 34 -8.62 -4.81 -5.58
C VAL A 34 -7.32 -5.57 -5.83
N PHE A 35 -6.25 -4.83 -6.10
CA PHE A 35 -4.87 -5.30 -6.03
C PHE A 35 -4.19 -4.56 -4.88
N ILE A 36 -3.64 -5.30 -3.92
CA ILE A 36 -2.93 -4.76 -2.77
C ILE A 36 -1.43 -4.89 -2.99
N GLY A 37 -0.69 -3.83 -2.67
CA GLY A 37 0.77 -3.84 -2.72
C GLY A 37 1.40 -2.92 -1.68
N SER A 38 2.70 -3.08 -1.46
CA SER A 38 3.49 -2.24 -0.55
C SER A 38 4.72 -1.59 -1.23
N GLY A 39 5.22 -0.51 -0.64
CA GLY A 39 6.45 0.18 -1.03
C GLY A 39 6.32 1.69 -1.08
N ASP A 40 7.28 2.35 -1.73
CA ASP A 40 7.21 3.79 -2.04
C ASP A 40 5.95 4.11 -2.85
N LEU A 41 5.00 4.81 -2.23
CA LEU A 41 3.65 5.02 -2.76
C LEU A 41 3.66 5.83 -4.06
N GLN A 42 4.51 6.86 -4.15
CA GLN A 42 4.59 7.70 -5.35
C GLN A 42 5.22 6.92 -6.51
N ARG A 43 6.34 6.24 -6.24
CA ARG A 43 7.00 5.40 -7.25
C ARG A 43 6.08 4.28 -7.70
N ARG A 44 5.40 3.60 -6.77
CA ARG A 44 4.46 2.51 -7.06
C ARG A 44 3.31 3.01 -7.92
N LYS A 45 2.68 4.15 -7.59
CA LYS A 45 1.61 4.72 -8.41
C LYS A 45 2.07 4.94 -9.84
N THR A 46 3.17 5.66 -10.03
CA THR A 46 3.72 5.97 -11.36
C THR A 46 4.10 4.72 -12.14
N THR A 47 4.80 3.77 -11.53
CA THR A 47 5.23 2.53 -12.20
C THR A 47 4.04 1.65 -12.57
N ASN A 48 3.07 1.43 -11.68
CA ASN A 48 1.90 0.60 -11.98
C ASN A 48 1.08 1.21 -13.13
N TRP A 49 0.77 2.51 -13.07
CA TRP A 49 0.00 3.20 -14.13
C TRP A 49 0.74 3.14 -15.48
N SER A 50 2.05 3.42 -15.49
CA SER A 50 2.86 3.36 -16.71
C SER A 50 2.85 1.96 -17.33
N LEU A 51 3.05 0.91 -16.53
CA LEU A 51 3.01 -0.47 -17.01
C LEU A 51 1.63 -0.89 -17.51
N LEU A 52 0.56 -0.49 -16.82
CA LEU A 52 -0.81 -0.81 -17.21
C LEU A 52 -1.18 -0.14 -18.54
N ARG A 53 -0.84 1.14 -18.72
CA ARG A 53 -1.01 1.87 -19.99
C ARG A 53 -0.20 1.24 -21.12
N ALA A 54 1.00 0.74 -20.82
CA ALA A 54 1.87 0.09 -21.79
C ALA A 54 1.50 -1.38 -22.09
N GLY A 55 0.52 -1.97 -21.41
CA GLY A 55 0.16 -3.38 -21.57
C GLY A 55 1.21 -4.35 -20.99
N LYS A 56 2.08 -3.89 -20.09
CA LYS A 56 3.25 -4.63 -19.58
C LYS A 56 3.17 -4.93 -18.09
N HIS A 57 2.00 -4.78 -17.47
CA HIS A 57 1.85 -5.04 -16.06
C HIS A 57 1.98 -6.54 -15.75
N HIS A 58 2.80 -6.88 -14.74
CA HIS A 58 3.07 -8.27 -14.35
C HIS A 58 1.81 -9.05 -13.94
N ASN A 59 0.83 -8.37 -13.36
CA ASN A 59 -0.46 -8.95 -13.03
C ASN A 59 -1.37 -8.98 -14.26
N GLN A 60 -1.39 -10.12 -14.95
CA GLN A 60 -2.12 -10.32 -16.21
C GLN A 60 -3.64 -10.13 -16.05
N LYS A 61 -4.20 -10.52 -14.90
CA LYS A 61 -5.63 -10.35 -14.64
C LYS A 61 -6.01 -8.88 -14.50
N LEU A 62 -5.23 -8.13 -13.71
CA LEU A 62 -5.40 -6.69 -13.59
C LEU A 62 -5.21 -6.01 -14.95
N GLN A 63 -4.18 -6.39 -15.72
CA GLN A 63 -3.94 -5.84 -17.06
C GLN A 63 -5.11 -6.08 -18.02
N LYS A 64 -5.68 -7.30 -18.00
CA LYS A 64 -6.83 -7.65 -18.83
C LYS A 64 -8.04 -6.77 -18.50
N GLU A 65 -8.41 -6.69 -17.22
CA GLU A 65 -9.55 -5.88 -16.79
C GLU A 65 -9.29 -4.36 -16.96
N TRP A 66 -8.04 -3.91 -16.84
CA TRP A 66 -7.64 -2.55 -17.17
C TRP A 66 -7.92 -2.21 -18.64
N ASN A 67 -7.58 -3.12 -19.56
CA ASN A 67 -7.83 -2.92 -20.98
C ASN A 67 -9.33 -2.93 -21.32
N GLU A 68 -10.11 -3.73 -20.58
CA GLU A 68 -11.56 -3.85 -20.72
C GLU A 68 -12.29 -2.61 -20.20
N PHE A 69 -12.08 -2.25 -18.93
CA PHE A 69 -12.81 -1.17 -18.27
C PHE A 69 -12.19 0.21 -18.46
N LYS A 70 -10.97 0.32 -18.97
CA LYS A 70 -10.22 1.58 -19.16
C LYS A 70 -9.79 2.24 -17.85
N GLU A 71 -8.76 3.08 -17.97
CA GLU A 71 -8.01 3.66 -16.86
C GLU A 71 -8.85 4.49 -15.88
N GLU A 72 -9.82 5.25 -16.39
CA GLU A 72 -10.68 6.13 -15.61
C GLU A 72 -11.51 5.40 -14.54
N HIS A 73 -11.69 4.09 -14.70
CA HIS A 73 -12.38 3.24 -13.74
C HIS A 73 -11.46 2.64 -12.68
N PHE A 74 -10.18 3.02 -12.64
CA PHE A 74 -9.23 2.54 -11.64
C PHE A 74 -8.73 3.67 -10.73
N LYS A 75 -8.68 3.41 -9.42
CA LYS A 75 -8.18 4.35 -8.42
C LYS A 75 -6.97 3.79 -7.68
N PHE A 76 -5.95 4.62 -7.47
CA PHE A 76 -4.87 4.35 -6.53
C PHE A 76 -5.27 4.89 -5.16
N VAL A 77 -5.36 4.02 -4.16
CA VAL A 77 -5.76 4.36 -2.80
C VAL A 77 -4.63 4.03 -1.85
N THR A 78 -4.18 5.00 -1.06
CA THR A 78 -3.25 4.73 0.05
C THR A 78 -4.05 4.12 1.19
N LEU A 79 -3.63 2.93 1.64
CA LEU A 79 -4.26 2.22 2.76
C LEU A 79 -3.51 2.44 4.08
N PHE A 80 -2.20 2.65 3.99
CA PHE A 80 -1.34 2.90 5.13
C PHE A 80 -0.10 3.68 4.69
N GLU A 81 0.31 4.70 5.44
CA GLU A 81 1.61 5.39 5.27
C GLU A 81 2.49 5.05 6.48
N ALA A 82 3.70 4.52 6.21
CA ALA A 82 4.65 4.16 7.24
C ALA A 82 5.21 5.41 7.94
N SER A 83 5.28 5.34 9.25
CA SER A 83 6.06 6.23 10.09
C SER A 83 7.54 5.89 10.02
N SER A 84 8.41 6.79 10.48
CA SER A 84 9.85 6.54 10.52
C SER A 84 10.28 5.43 11.50
N SER A 85 9.38 5.01 12.39
CA SER A 85 9.60 3.92 13.36
C SER A 85 9.14 2.56 12.87
N ASP A 86 8.42 2.48 11.75
CA ASP A 86 7.92 1.20 11.23
C ASP A 86 9.02 0.47 10.48
N ASP A 87 9.12 -0.84 10.70
CA ASP A 87 10.05 -1.72 9.99
C ASP A 87 9.40 -2.39 8.77
N MET A 88 10.24 -3.08 7.98
CA MET A 88 9.78 -3.80 6.78
C MET A 88 8.85 -4.96 7.12
N GLU A 89 8.98 -5.57 8.29
CA GLU A 89 8.13 -6.66 8.75
C GLU A 89 6.71 -6.15 9.05
N PHE A 90 6.59 -4.99 9.69
CA PHE A 90 5.31 -4.32 9.93
C PHE A 90 4.59 -3.99 8.61
N LEU A 91 5.30 -3.43 7.63
CA LEU A 91 4.73 -3.20 6.28
C LEU A 91 4.27 -4.49 5.61
N ASN A 92 5.03 -5.56 5.80
CA ASN A 92 4.71 -6.88 5.27
C ASN A 92 3.40 -7.42 5.88
N ASP A 93 3.20 -7.21 7.17
CA ASP A 93 1.99 -7.57 7.90
C ASP A 93 0.78 -6.71 7.51
N CYS A 94 0.96 -5.41 7.37
CA CYS A 94 -0.11 -4.53 6.90
C CYS A 94 -0.61 -4.95 5.51
N GLU A 95 0.30 -5.24 4.57
CA GLU A 95 -0.06 -5.75 3.25
C GLU A 95 -0.81 -7.09 3.36
N ALA A 96 -0.34 -8.01 4.21
CA ALA A 96 -0.99 -9.30 4.43
C ALA A 96 -2.40 -9.16 5.00
N TYR A 97 -2.57 -8.27 5.98
CA TYR A 97 -3.85 -7.93 6.56
C TYR A 97 -4.83 -7.42 5.49
N TRP A 98 -4.42 -6.46 4.67
CA TRP A 98 -5.30 -5.92 3.62
C TRP A 98 -5.63 -6.93 2.53
N ILE A 99 -4.70 -7.80 2.14
CA ILE A 99 -4.97 -8.91 1.21
C ILE A 99 -6.04 -9.84 1.79
N SER A 100 -5.93 -10.18 3.08
CA SER A 100 -6.88 -11.04 3.78
C SER A 100 -8.25 -10.37 3.92
N LEU A 101 -8.30 -9.15 4.46
CA LEU A 101 -9.53 -8.41 4.73
C LEU A 101 -10.37 -8.18 3.48
N THR A 102 -9.73 -7.94 2.35
CA THR A 102 -10.41 -7.65 1.07
C THR A 102 -10.58 -8.89 0.19
N ASN A 103 -10.12 -10.05 0.63
CA ASN A 103 -10.04 -11.27 -0.20
C ASN A 103 -9.31 -11.02 -1.54
N ALA A 104 -8.29 -10.17 -1.55
CA ALA A 104 -7.64 -9.72 -2.79
C ALA A 104 -7.01 -10.87 -3.60
N ALA A 105 -6.76 -12.01 -2.95
CA ALA A 105 -6.23 -13.22 -3.57
C ALA A 105 -7.31 -14.13 -4.22
N GLU A 106 -8.58 -13.83 -4.02
CA GLU A 106 -9.69 -14.60 -4.59
C GLU A 106 -10.10 -14.02 -5.96
N LEU A 107 -10.39 -14.90 -6.92
CA LEU A 107 -10.70 -14.49 -8.29
C LEU A 107 -11.92 -13.53 -8.38
N GLN A 108 -12.88 -13.69 -7.47
CA GLN A 108 -14.09 -12.88 -7.45
C GLN A 108 -13.87 -11.50 -6.81
N HIS A 109 -12.86 -11.36 -5.93
CA HIS A 109 -12.68 -10.17 -5.08
C HIS A 109 -11.40 -9.37 -5.36
N GLY A 110 -10.37 -9.94 -6.01
CA GLY A 110 -9.16 -9.16 -6.28
C GLY A 110 -8.22 -9.75 -7.30
N TYR A 111 -7.05 -9.15 -7.41
CA TYR A 111 -6.05 -9.47 -8.42
C TYR A 111 -4.79 -10.12 -7.86
N ASN A 112 -4.52 -10.07 -6.55
CA ASN A 112 -3.31 -10.65 -5.97
C ASN A 112 -3.23 -12.14 -6.32
N THR A 113 -2.08 -12.59 -6.80
CA THR A 113 -1.87 -13.99 -7.21
C THR A 113 -1.30 -14.85 -6.09
N TYR A 114 -1.13 -14.27 -4.91
CA TYR A 114 -0.56 -14.89 -3.74
C TYR A 114 -1.42 -14.56 -2.53
N LYS A 115 -1.53 -15.52 -1.62
CA LYS A 115 -2.01 -15.27 -0.26
C LYS A 115 -0.82 -14.88 0.59
N LYS A 116 -1.07 -14.01 1.56
CA LYS A 116 -0.05 -13.57 2.51
C LYS A 116 -0.64 -13.65 3.89
N THR A 117 0.06 -14.29 4.81
CA THR A 117 -0.39 -14.48 6.19
C THR A 117 0.31 -13.44 7.07
N PRO A 118 -0.42 -12.62 7.84
CA PRO A 118 0.19 -11.66 8.76
C PRO A 118 0.89 -12.37 9.93
N THR A 119 2.05 -11.88 10.37
CA THR A 119 2.81 -12.44 11.49
C THR A 119 2.30 -11.91 12.84
N LYS A 120 1.05 -12.23 13.21
CA LYS A 120 0.49 -12.08 14.58
C LYS A 120 0.62 -10.69 15.26
N ARG A 121 1.02 -9.62 14.58
CA ARG A 121 1.07 -8.27 15.17
C ARG A 121 -0.32 -7.65 15.16
N ASP A 122 -0.74 -7.12 16.29
CA ASP A 122 -1.91 -6.26 16.37
C ASP A 122 -1.56 -4.90 15.76
N PHE A 123 -2.34 -4.44 14.80
CA PHE A 123 -2.19 -3.11 14.20
C PHE A 123 -3.43 -2.26 14.50
N ILE A 124 -3.19 -0.99 14.86
CA ILE A 124 -4.24 0.00 15.03
C ILE A 124 -4.44 0.72 13.71
N LEU A 125 -5.58 0.48 13.06
CA LEU A 125 -5.98 1.24 11.88
C LEU A 125 -6.35 2.66 12.30
N ARG A 126 -5.65 3.66 11.75
CA ARG A 126 -6.05 5.06 11.83
C ARG A 126 -6.85 5.38 10.57
N ILE A 127 -8.16 5.48 10.72
CA ILE A 127 -9.05 5.91 9.65
C ILE A 127 -9.30 7.40 9.86
N GLU A 128 -8.71 8.23 9.00
CA GLU A 128 -9.00 9.66 8.98
C GLU A 128 -10.29 9.89 8.18
N PRO A 129 -11.23 10.71 8.68
CA PRO A 129 -12.43 11.08 7.93
C PRO A 129 -12.01 11.88 6.67
N MET A 130 -12.65 11.56 5.53
CA MET A 130 -12.47 12.27 4.26
C MET A 130 -13.18 13.62 4.26
#